data_AF-A0A7C3B3X8-F1
#
_entry.id   AF-A0A7C3B3X8-F1
#
_cell.length_a   1.000
_cell.length_b   1.000
_cell.length_c   1.000
_cell.angle_alpha   90.00
_cell.angle_beta   90.00
_cell.angle_gamma   90.00
#
_symmetry.space_group_name_H-M   'P 1'
#
loop_
_entity.id
_entity.type
_entity.pdbx_description
1 polymer ?
#
loop_
_entity_poly.entity_id
_entity_poly.type
_entity_poly.pdbx_seq_one_letter_code
_entity_poly.pdbx_strand_id
1 'polypeptide(L)'
;GGAIFGDSGCGAYYGGLLIIGLLKGRPIDNFVAEETDRFRSFEIGRALHKKFIDKYGTVICRDIMTKVYGRPFWIVDPDEYNKMEKAGGHNTVCPDIVGNGARWAVEVIFEENLLDELNELLKTTPPYMAKK
;
A
#
# COMPACT_ATOMS: atom_id res chain seq x y z
N GLY A 1 0.74 -8.67 5.46
CA GLY A 1 -0.51 -8.12 4.90
C GLY A 1 -1.65 -9.03 5.30
N GLY A 2 -2.88 -8.52 5.38
CA GLY A 2 -4.03 -9.32 5.79
C GLY A 2 -4.03 -9.75 7.25
N ALA A 3 -3.72 -8.84 8.19
CA ALA A 3 -3.69 -9.14 9.62
C ALA A 3 -2.92 -10.43 9.94
N ILE A 4 -1.63 -10.45 9.61
CA ILE A 4 -0.68 -11.56 9.79
C ILE A 4 -0.96 -12.86 9.00
N PHE A 5 -2.06 -13.01 8.27
CA PHE A 5 -2.33 -14.24 7.48
C PHE A 5 -1.53 -14.31 6.17
N GLY A 6 -1.18 -13.17 5.58
CA GLY A 6 -0.31 -13.10 4.40
C GLY A 6 -0.94 -13.54 3.08
N ASP A 7 -2.14 -14.10 3.10
CA ASP A 7 -2.91 -14.61 1.94
C ASP A 7 -3.66 -13.52 1.16
N SER A 8 -3.51 -12.25 1.57
CA SER A 8 -4.04 -11.08 0.87
C SER A 8 -2.93 -10.08 0.55
N GLY A 9 -3.31 -8.92 0.02
CA GLY A 9 -2.39 -7.86 -0.35
C GLY A 9 -1.44 -7.45 0.77
N CYS A 10 -0.23 -7.06 0.40
CA CYS A 10 0.75 -6.49 1.32
C CYS A 10 0.16 -5.25 2.00
N GLY A 11 0.46 -5.06 3.29
CA GLY A 11 0.00 -3.89 4.04
C GLY A 11 0.50 -2.59 3.43
N ALA A 12 1.71 -2.58 2.87
CA ALA A 12 2.28 -1.45 2.16
C ALA A 12 1.50 -1.11 0.87
N TYR A 13 1.03 -2.13 0.15
CA TYR A 13 0.20 -1.95 -1.05
C TYR A 13 -1.18 -1.39 -0.68
N TYR A 14 -1.84 -1.98 0.31
CA TYR A 14 -3.13 -1.50 0.77
C TYR A 14 -3.06 -0.08 1.34
N GLY A 15 -2.05 0.23 2.15
CA GLY A 15 -1.85 1.58 2.68
C GLY A 15 -1.72 2.63 1.57
N GLY A 16 -0.94 2.32 0.53
CA GLY A 16 -0.80 3.20 -0.63
C GLY A 16 -2.10 3.39 -1.41
N LEU A 17 -2.86 2.31 -1.66
CA LEU A 17 -4.17 2.43 -2.31
C LEU A 17 -5.19 3.21 -1.47
N LEU A 18 -5.15 3.05 -0.15
CA LEU A 18 -6.07 3.75 0.75
C LEU A 18 -5.85 5.26 0.70
N ILE A 19 -4.60 5.74 0.80
CA ILE A 19 -4.34 7.18 0.69
C ILE A 19 -4.70 7.71 -0.70
N ILE A 20 -4.37 6.98 -1.77
CA ILE A 20 -4.78 7.33 -3.14
C ILE A 20 -6.31 7.47 -3.23
N GLY A 21 -7.05 6.52 -2.66
CA GLY A 21 -8.51 6.55 -2.66
C GLY A 21 -9.12 7.69 -1.84
N LEU A 22 -8.42 8.17 -0.79
CA LEU A 22 -8.82 9.36 -0.05
C LEU A 22 -8.61 10.65 -0.85
N LEU A 23 -7.54 10.71 -1.64
CA LEU A 23 -7.23 11.88 -2.47
C LEU A 23 -8.08 11.91 -3.75
N LYS A 24 -8.22 10.77 -4.41
CA LYS A 24 -8.89 10.64 -5.71
C LYS A 24 -9.71 9.35 -5.78
N GLY A 25 -10.78 9.32 -4.99
CA GLY A 25 -11.75 8.22 -4.93
C GLY A 25 -13.07 8.55 -5.62
N ARG A 26 -14.08 7.72 -5.37
CA ARG A 26 -15.46 8.01 -5.74
C ARG A 26 -16.12 8.74 -4.57
N PRO A 27 -16.53 10.00 -4.72
CA PRO A 27 -17.16 10.70 -3.62
C PRO A 27 -18.60 10.17 -3.45
N ILE A 28 -19.11 10.24 -2.22
CA ILE A 28 -20.39 9.60 -1.85
C ILE A 28 -21.61 10.29 -2.47
N ASP A 29 -21.52 11.60 -2.68
CA ASP A 29 -22.52 12.43 -3.35
C ASP A 29 -22.52 12.24 -4.87
N ASN A 30 -21.45 11.66 -5.42
CA ASN A 30 -21.32 11.33 -6.84
C ASN A 30 -20.97 9.85 -7.08
N PHE A 31 -21.52 8.96 -6.25
CA PHE A 31 -21.20 7.53 -6.33
C PHE A 31 -21.75 6.86 -7.59
N VAL A 32 -22.84 7.41 -8.14
CA VAL A 32 -23.63 6.84 -9.25
C VAL A 32 -23.26 7.47 -10.59
N ALA A 33 -22.83 8.75 -10.64
CA ALA A 33 -22.61 9.41 -11.92
C ALA A 33 -21.32 8.93 -12.59
N GLU A 34 -21.43 8.93 -13.91
CA GLU A 34 -20.56 8.22 -14.82
C GLU A 34 -19.33 9.07 -15.18
N GLU A 35 -18.17 8.48 -14.95
CA GLU A 35 -16.97 8.47 -15.79
C GLU A 35 -15.71 9.19 -15.32
N THR A 36 -15.73 10.42 -14.80
CA THR A 36 -14.45 11.15 -14.64
C THR A 36 -13.57 10.62 -13.50
N ASP A 37 -14.05 10.64 -12.26
CA ASP A 37 -13.20 10.27 -11.12
C ASP A 37 -13.08 8.74 -10.94
N ARG A 38 -14.06 7.97 -11.41
CA ARG A 38 -14.01 6.49 -11.33
C ARG A 38 -12.86 5.92 -12.13
N PHE A 39 -12.78 6.22 -13.43
CA PHE A 39 -11.73 5.64 -14.28
C PHE A 39 -10.36 6.20 -13.92
N ARG A 40 -10.31 7.50 -13.56
CA ARG A 40 -9.09 8.12 -13.06
C ARG A 40 -8.55 7.45 -11.79
N SER A 41 -9.42 7.10 -10.83
CA SER A 41 -9.01 6.35 -9.62
C SER A 41 -8.38 4.99 -9.95
N PHE A 42 -8.86 4.32 -11.01
CA PHE A 42 -8.28 3.05 -11.45
C PHE A 42 -6.92 3.24 -12.09
N GLU A 43 -6.71 4.28 -12.90
CA GLU A 43 -5.42 4.58 -13.51
C GLU A 43 -4.34 4.84 -12.46
N ILE A 44 -4.65 5.69 -11.48
CA ILE A 44 -3.74 6.02 -10.38
C ILE A 44 -3.44 4.77 -9.54
N GLY A 45 -4.47 3.97 -9.22
CA GLY A 45 -4.28 2.70 -8.53
C GLY A 45 -3.42 1.69 -9.32
N ARG A 46 -3.55 1.66 -10.66
CA ARG A 46 -2.71 0.84 -11.54
C ARG A 46 -1.26 1.32 -11.57
N ALA A 47 -1.00 2.62 -11.47
CA ALA A 47 0.36 3.15 -11.38
C ALA A 47 1.10 2.59 -10.15
N LEU A 48 0.47 2.61 -8.98
CA LEU A 48 1.03 1.99 -7.77
C LEU A 48 1.15 0.46 -7.92
N HIS A 49 0.10 -0.20 -8.44
CA HIS A 49 0.12 -1.64 -8.67
C HIS A 49 1.30 -2.06 -9.55
N LYS A 50 1.55 -1.33 -10.64
CA LYS A 50 2.67 -1.58 -11.54
C LYS A 50 4.01 -1.57 -10.82
N LYS A 51 4.27 -0.63 -9.91
CA LYS A 51 5.53 -0.58 -9.13
C LYS A 51 5.73 -1.86 -8.30
N PHE A 52 4.67 -2.39 -7.69
CA PHE A 52 4.71 -3.67 -6.97
C PHE A 52 4.93 -4.87 -7.90
N ILE A 53 4.23 -4.93 -9.04
CA ILE A 53 4.42 -6.00 -10.03
C ILE A 53 5.82 -5.98 -10.62
N ASP A 54 6.35 -4.81 -10.98
CA ASP A 54 7.69 -4.69 -11.57
C ASP A 54 8.79 -5.14 -10.58
N LYS A 55 8.64 -4.81 -9.29
CA LYS A 55 9.63 -5.16 -8.26
C LYS A 55 9.48 -6.59 -7.72
N TYR A 56 8.25 -6.99 -7.38
CA TYR A 56 7.97 -8.22 -6.64
C TYR A 56 7.21 -9.28 -7.45
N GLY A 57 6.63 -8.91 -8.59
CA GLY A 57 5.82 -9.81 -9.44
C GLY A 57 4.40 -10.06 -8.90
N THR A 58 4.04 -9.49 -7.76
CA THR A 58 2.77 -9.73 -7.07
C THR A 58 2.51 -8.64 -6.03
N VAL A 59 1.25 -8.50 -5.62
CA VAL A 59 0.84 -7.69 -4.47
C VAL A 59 0.52 -8.53 -3.24
N ILE A 60 0.42 -9.86 -3.37
CA ILE A 60 0.04 -10.77 -2.29
C ILE A 60 1.23 -10.98 -1.36
N CYS A 61 1.03 -10.73 -0.06
CA CYS A 61 2.11 -10.70 0.91
C CYS A 61 2.90 -12.00 0.97
N ARG A 62 2.22 -13.15 0.92
CA ARG A 62 2.83 -14.49 0.90
C ARG A 62 3.71 -14.73 -0.31
N ASP A 63 3.32 -14.21 -1.46
CA ASP A 63 4.05 -14.40 -2.70
C ASP A 63 5.26 -13.46 -2.75
N ILE A 64 5.13 -12.23 -2.21
CA ILE A 64 6.27 -11.33 -1.97
C ILE A 64 7.27 -12.01 -1.03
N MET A 65 6.81 -12.61 0.08
CA MET A 65 7.68 -13.37 0.99
C MET A 65 8.43 -14.48 0.24
N THR A 66 7.74 -15.23 -0.61
CA THR A 66 8.35 -16.28 -1.43
C THR A 66 9.44 -15.71 -2.35
N LYS A 67 9.19 -14.55 -2.97
CA LYS A 67 10.16 -13.87 -3.84
C LYS A 67 11.41 -13.41 -3.08
N VAL A 68 11.26 -12.86 -1.87
CA VAL A 68 12.39 -12.22 -1.15
C VAL A 68 13.12 -13.16 -0.19
N TYR A 69 12.42 -14.14 0.40
CA TYR A 69 13.02 -15.13 1.31
C TYR A 69 13.27 -16.49 0.66
N GLY A 70 12.71 -16.75 -0.54
CA GLY A 70 12.70 -18.07 -1.18
C GLY A 70 11.61 -19.02 -0.68
N ARG A 71 10.83 -18.63 0.35
CA ARG A 71 9.65 -19.35 0.84
C ARG A 71 8.66 -18.41 1.52
N PRO A 72 7.37 -18.79 1.62
CA PRO A 72 6.44 -18.10 2.49
C PRO A 72 6.64 -18.50 3.96
N PHE A 73 6.22 -17.64 4.88
CA PHE A 73 6.09 -17.95 6.31
C PHE A 73 4.63 -17.83 6.75
N TRP A 74 4.15 -18.76 7.57
CA TRP A 74 2.84 -18.67 8.20
C TRP A 74 2.96 -17.99 9.58
N ILE A 75 3.07 -16.66 9.58
CA ILE A 75 3.48 -15.89 10.77
C ILE A 75 2.44 -15.86 11.92
N VAL A 76 1.27 -16.46 11.74
CA VAL A 76 0.32 -16.74 12.84
C VAL A 76 0.88 -17.83 13.77
N ASP A 77 1.63 -18.77 13.19
CA ASP A 77 2.38 -19.76 13.96
C ASP A 77 3.65 -19.12 14.57
N PRO A 78 3.85 -19.21 15.89
CA PRO A 78 5.00 -18.59 16.56
C PRO A 78 6.35 -19.10 16.07
N ASP A 79 6.46 -20.38 15.68
CA ASP A 79 7.72 -20.93 15.19
C ASP A 79 8.07 -20.40 13.81
N GLU A 80 7.09 -20.32 12.90
CA GLU A 80 7.25 -19.68 11.60
C GLU A 80 7.53 -18.17 11.72
N TYR A 81 6.89 -17.47 12.67
CA TYR A 81 7.20 -16.07 12.98
C TYR A 81 8.67 -15.92 13.37
N ASN A 82 9.16 -16.75 14.29
CA ASN A 82 10.55 -16.71 14.75
C ASN A 82 11.55 -17.05 13.64
N LYS A 83 11.22 -17.98 12.74
CA LYS A 83 12.06 -18.28 11.56
C LYS A 83 12.12 -17.09 10.60
N MET A 84 10.98 -16.43 10.36
CA MET A 84 10.92 -15.22 9.56
C MET A 84 11.76 -14.10 10.20
N GLU A 85 11.68 -13.91 11.51
CA GLU A 85 12.48 -12.91 12.22
C GLU A 85 13.98 -13.16 12.08
N LYS A 86 14.43 -14.41 12.25
CA LYS A 86 15.82 -14.80 12.04
C LYS A 86 16.27 -14.61 10.59
N ALA A 87 15.35 -14.67 9.63
CA ALA A 87 15.60 -14.37 8.22
C ALA A 87 15.59 -12.87 7.89
N GLY A 88 15.47 -11.98 8.88
CA GLY A 88 15.48 -10.53 8.70
C GLY A 88 14.11 -9.88 8.59
N GLY A 89 13.03 -10.61 8.94
CA GLY A 89 11.65 -10.15 9.03
C GLY A 89 11.43 -8.67 9.26
N HIS A 90 11.42 -8.26 10.53
CA HIS A 90 11.22 -6.86 10.92
C HIS A 90 12.51 -6.04 11.03
N ASN A 91 13.68 -6.61 10.78
CA ASN A 91 14.94 -5.88 10.80
C ASN A 91 15.27 -5.23 9.45
N THR A 92 15.01 -5.94 8.35
CA THR A 92 15.44 -5.50 7.01
C THR A 92 14.36 -5.67 5.96
N VAL A 93 13.79 -6.86 5.82
CA VAL A 93 12.99 -7.21 4.62
C VAL A 93 11.60 -6.57 4.64
N CYS A 94 10.81 -6.75 5.71
CA CYS A 94 9.51 -6.09 5.81
C CYS A 94 9.63 -4.55 5.83
N PRO A 95 10.58 -3.95 6.58
CA PRO A 95 10.84 -2.52 6.51
C PRO A 95 11.18 -2.01 5.10
N ASP A 96 12.01 -2.73 4.33
CA ASP A 96 12.33 -2.34 2.95
C ASP A 96 11.09 -2.39 2.05
N ILE A 97 10.27 -3.44 2.16
CA ILE A 97 9.02 -3.54 1.40
C ILE A 97 8.05 -2.40 1.75
N VAL A 98 7.93 -2.07 3.04
CA VAL A 98 7.08 -0.97 3.51
C VAL A 98 7.63 0.38 3.05
N GLY A 99 8.94 0.61 3.17
CA GLY A 99 9.60 1.82 2.71
C GLY A 99 9.42 2.05 1.21
N ASN A 100 9.60 0.99 0.41
CA ASN A 100 9.32 1.02 -1.03
C ASN A 100 7.85 1.35 -1.32
N GLY A 101 6.90 0.69 -0.65
CA GLY A 101 5.47 0.96 -0.83
C GLY A 101 5.08 2.40 -0.48
N ALA A 102 5.59 2.93 0.63
CA ALA A 102 5.36 4.31 1.04
C ALA A 102 5.97 5.30 0.04
N ARG A 103 7.22 5.07 -0.38
CA ARG A 103 7.89 5.88 -1.40
C ARG A 103 7.09 5.89 -2.70
N TRP A 104 6.69 4.74 -3.21
CA TRP A 104 5.94 4.66 -4.47
C TRP A 104 4.56 5.30 -4.38
N ALA A 105 3.88 5.21 -3.22
CA ALA A 105 2.62 5.92 -3.03
C ALA A 105 2.84 7.44 -3.14
N VAL A 106 3.90 7.97 -2.53
CA VAL A 106 4.28 9.39 -2.67
C VAL A 106 4.63 9.71 -4.13
N GLU A 107 5.47 8.91 -4.79
CA GLU A 107 5.80 9.11 -6.21
C GLU A 107 4.53 9.20 -7.07
N VAL A 108 3.59 8.28 -6.90
CA VAL A 108 2.31 8.29 -7.63
C VAL A 108 1.49 9.54 -7.34
N ILE A 109 1.44 10.01 -6.08
CA ILE A 109 0.76 11.26 -5.72
C ILE A 109 1.36 12.45 -6.47
N PHE A 110 2.68 12.52 -6.60
CA PHE A 110 3.36 13.58 -7.36
C PHE A 110 3.17 13.42 -8.87
N GLU A 111 3.40 12.22 -9.42
CA GLU A 111 3.30 11.90 -10.85
C GLU A 111 1.87 12.16 -11.39
N GLU A 112 0.86 11.95 -10.55
CA GLU A 112 -0.55 12.10 -10.92
C GLU A 112 -1.15 13.46 -10.51
N ASN A 113 -0.31 14.39 -10.05
CA ASN A 113 -0.66 15.76 -9.63
C ASN A 113 -1.71 15.86 -8.52
N LEU A 114 -1.62 15.00 -7.49
CA LEU A 114 -2.59 14.94 -6.38
C LEU A 114 -2.19 15.77 -5.14
N LEU A 115 -1.27 16.73 -5.30
CA LEU A 115 -0.78 17.54 -4.18
C LEU A 115 -1.83 18.50 -3.63
N ASP A 116 -2.70 19.01 -4.49
CA ASP A 116 -3.78 19.92 -4.07
C ASP A 116 -4.80 19.17 -3.22
N GLU A 117 -5.23 17.98 -3.66
CA GLU A 117 -6.09 17.10 -2.87
C GLU A 117 -5.46 16.72 -1.53
N LEU A 118 -4.14 16.49 -1.50
CA LEU A 118 -3.42 16.20 -0.26
C LEU A 118 -3.43 17.40 0.69
N ASN A 119 -3.20 18.61 0.17
CA ASN A 119 -3.25 19.84 0.96
C ASN A 119 -4.66 20.10 1.51
N GLU A 120 -5.72 19.84 0.73
CA GLU A 120 -7.10 19.93 1.22
C GLU A 120 -7.42 18.89 2.30
N LEU A 121 -6.96 17.65 2.13
CA LEU A 121 -7.11 16.59 3.13
C LEU A 121 -6.44 16.98 4.46
N LEU A 122 -5.26 17.61 4.42
CA LEU A 122 -4.55 18.05 5.62
C LEU A 122 -5.30 19.16 6.39
N LYS A 123 -6.03 20.05 5.70
CA LYS A 123 -6.84 21.10 6.35
C LYS A 123 -8.02 20.54 7.15
N THR A 124 -8.57 19.42 6.70
CA THR A 124 -9.73 18.75 7.31
C THR A 124 -9.33 17.65 8.31
N THR A 125 -8.05 17.31 8.36
CA THR A 125 -7.50 16.34 9.30
C THR A 125 -7.46 16.92 10.72
N PRO A 126 -8.06 16.24 11.72
CA PRO A 126 -8.06 16.74 13.09
C PRO A 126 -6.63 17.01 13.61
N PRO A 127 -6.42 18.08 14.42
CA PRO A 127 -5.08 18.50 14.84
C PRO A 127 -4.31 17.47 15.68
N TYR A 128 -4.96 16.42 16.19
CA TYR A 128 -4.28 15.31 16.87
C TYR A 128 -3.66 14.28 15.91
N MET A 129 -4.03 14.28 14.62
CA MET A 129 -3.43 13.46 13.57
C MET A 129 -2.36 14.21 12.75
N ALA A 130 -2.33 15.54 12.83
CA ALA A 130 -1.37 16.40 12.11
C ALA A 130 -0.01 16.58 12.84
N LYS A 131 0.21 15.91 13.98
CA LYS A 131 1.47 16.04 14.74
C LYS A 131 2.58 15.15 14.18
N LYS A 132 3.53 15.79 13.49
CA LYS A 132 4.97 15.58 13.72
C LYS A 132 5.69 16.91 13.65
#